data_AF-A0A0M4H662-F1
#
_entry.id   AF-A0A0M4H662-F1
#
_cell.length_a   1.000
_cell.length_b   1.000
_cell.length_c   1.000
_cell.angle_alpha   90.00
_cell.angle_beta   90.00
_cell.angle_gamma   90.00
#
_symmetry.space_group_name_H-M   'P 1'
#
loop_
_entity.id
_entity.type
_entity.pdbx_description
1 polymer ?
#
loop_
_entity_poly.entity_id
_entity_poly.type
_entity_poly.pdbx_seq_one_letter_code
_entity_poly.pdbx_strand_id
1 'polypeptide(L)' 'MECTEDLIGRKFKVLGGSATMSDGKYFWRYEAGMYLRYYPIRVPDEAITYFKSRHWDPPEFTSAKIAELERVLTSMFEY' A
#
# COMPACT_ATOMS: atom_id res chain seq x y z
N MET A 1 10.86 -13.05 4.03
CA MET A 1 10.32 -11.70 3.76
C MET A 1 10.23 -10.93 5.07
N GLU A 2 10.64 -9.65 5.07
CA GLU A 2 10.50 -8.78 6.24
C GLU A 2 9.01 -8.52 6.51
N CYS A 3 8.62 -8.42 7.78
CA CYS A 3 7.27 -8.14 8.21
C CYS A 3 7.31 -6.93 9.12
N THR A 4 6.50 -5.93 8.82
CA THR A 4 6.40 -4.71 9.60
C THR A 4 5.09 -4.69 10.37
N GLU A 5 5.13 -4.06 11.54
CA GLU A 5 3.98 -3.90 12.42
C GLU A 5 3.69 -2.41 12.60
N ASP A 6 2.42 -2.07 12.74
CA ASP A 6 1.98 -0.74 13.15
C ASP A 6 2.68 -0.27 14.43
N LEU A 7 3.43 0.82 14.31
CA LEU A 7 4.24 1.40 15.37
C LEU A 7 3.46 2.24 16.38
N ILE A 8 2.23 2.65 16.06
CA ILE A 8 1.41 3.50 16.93
C ILE A 8 0.61 2.65 17.92
N GLY A 9 -0.12 1.65 17.42
CA GLY A 9 -1.06 0.87 18.25
C GLY A 9 -1.15 -0.60 17.90
N ARG A 10 -0.23 -1.12 17.07
CA ARG A 10 -0.18 -2.53 16.67
C ARG A 10 -1.47 -3.07 16.05
N LYS A 11 -2.20 -2.24 15.29
CA LYS A 11 -3.49 -2.58 14.68
C LYS A 11 -3.38 -3.41 13.40
N PHE A 12 -2.21 -3.45 12.76
CA PHE A 12 -2.00 -4.20 11.52
C PHE A 12 -0.55 -4.69 11.36
N LYS A 13 -0.35 -5.64 10.45
CA LYS A 13 0.95 -6.16 10.00
C LYS A 13 0.98 -6.25 8.48
N VAL A 14 2.12 -5.93 7.88
CA VAL A 14 2.30 -5.95 6.42
C VAL A 14 3.59 -6.67 6.07
N LEU A 15 3.50 -7.68 5.21
CA LEU A 15 4.67 -8.32 4.63
C LEU A 15 5.32 -7.34 3.63
N GLY A 16 6.61 -7.09 3.79
CA GLY A 16 7.38 -6.14 2.97
C GLY A 16 6.97 -4.68 3.17
N GLY A 17 6.34 -4.32 4.30
CA GLY A 17 5.83 -2.96 4.51
C GLY A 17 6.91 -1.88 4.55
N SER A 18 8.19 -2.24 4.72
CA SER A 18 9.33 -1.31 4.57
C SER A 18 9.63 -0.90 3.14
N ALA A 19 9.06 -1.56 2.14
CA ALA A 19 9.29 -1.24 0.73
C ALA A 19 8.92 0.22 0.40
N THR A 20 9.80 0.88 -0.36
CA THR A 20 9.57 2.25 -0.84
C THR A 20 8.74 2.22 -2.10
N MET A 21 7.65 2.99 -2.10
CA MET A 21 6.77 3.26 -3.23
C MET A 21 6.96 4.71 -3.67
N SER A 22 6.79 5.00 -4.96
CA SER A 22 6.88 6.35 -5.50
C SER A 22 6.05 6.53 -6.77
N ASP A 23 5.52 7.73 -6.97
CA ASP A 23 4.91 8.19 -8.23
C ASP A 23 5.84 9.10 -9.06
N GLY A 24 7.12 9.18 -8.67
CA GLY A 24 8.12 10.07 -9.26
C GLY A 24 8.15 11.50 -8.69
N LYS A 25 7.20 11.88 -7.83
CA LYS A 25 7.21 13.17 -7.10
C LYS A 25 7.20 12.97 -5.59
N TYR A 26 6.35 12.07 -5.10
CA TYR A 26 6.25 11.68 -3.71
C TYR A 26 6.83 10.27 -3.53
N PHE A 27 7.32 9.99 -2.32
CA PHE A 27 7.74 8.67 -1.89
C PHE A 27 7.04 8.33 -0.58
N TRP A 28 6.68 7.07 -0.40
CA TRP A 28 6.06 6.57 0.81
C TRP A 28 6.42 5.11 1.04
N ARG A 29 6.27 4.64 2.29
CA ARG A 29 6.40 3.21 2.60
C ARG A 29 5.14 2.47 2.17
N TYR A 30 5.27 1.23 1.73
CA TYR A 30 4.15 0.40 1.29
C TYR A 30 3.04 0.31 2.35
N GLU A 31 3.42 0.22 3.63
CA GLU A 31 2.44 0.17 4.73
C GLU A 31 1.78 1.51 5.08
N ALA A 32 2.21 2.65 4.52
CA ALA A 32 1.71 3.98 4.90
C ALA A 32 0.19 4.13 4.72
N GLY A 33 -0.38 3.46 3.70
CA GLY A 33 -1.83 3.44 3.48
C GLY A 33 -2.61 2.77 4.62
N MET A 34 -2.01 1.84 5.35
CA MET A 34 -2.64 1.20 6.50
C MET A 34 -2.83 2.19 7.65
N TYR A 35 -1.89 3.11 7.86
CA TYR A 35 -2.05 4.16 8.86
C TYR A 35 -3.25 5.07 8.56
N LEU A 36 -3.46 5.45 7.29
CA LEU A 36 -4.63 6.22 6.87
C LEU A 36 -5.96 5.46 7.11
N ARG A 37 -5.94 4.13 7.02
CA ARG A 37 -7.12 3.29 7.23
C ARG A 37 -7.49 3.13 8.71
N TYR A 38 -6.49 3.04 9.60
CA TYR A 38 -6.69 2.71 11.01
C TYR A 38 -6.58 3.91 11.97
N TYR A 39 -6.16 5.06 11.47
CA TYR A 39 -5.99 6.30 12.23
C TYR A 39 -6.57 7.49 11.48
N PRO A 40 -7.10 8.50 12.19
CA PRO A 40 -7.61 9.73 11.59
C PRO A 40 -6.47 10.66 11.15
N ILE A 41 -5.60 10.18 10.26
CA ILE A 41 -4.47 10.92 9.73
C ILE A 41 -4.91 11.58 8.42
N ARG A 42 -4.76 12.90 8.33
CA ARG A 42 -5.08 13.66 7.13
C ARG A 42 -3.89 13.64 6.16
N VAL A 43 -4.16 13.37 4.89
CA VAL A 43 -3.20 13.60 3.79
C VAL A 43 -3.25 15.08 3.39
N PRO A 44 -2.11 15.76 3.20
CA PRO A 44 -2.09 17.14 2.73
C PRO A 44 -2.88 17.35 1.43
N ASP A 45 -3.66 18.44 1.36
CA ASP A 45 -4.56 18.70 0.23
C ASP A 45 -3.81 18.87 -1.10
N GLU A 46 -2.59 19.38 -1.06
CA GLU A 46 -1.69 19.52 -2.21
C GLU A 46 -1.28 18.16 -2.81
N ALA A 47 -1.06 17.15 -1.95
CA ALA A 47 -0.76 15.80 -2.39
C ALA A 47 -2.00 15.15 -3.02
N ILE A 48 -3.17 15.28 -2.37
CA ILE A 48 -4.46 14.80 -2.90
C ILE A 48 -4.74 15.43 -4.29
N THR A 49 -4.55 16.74 -4.41
CA THR A 49 -4.76 17.48 -5.67
C THR A 49 -3.81 16.98 -6.75
N TYR A 50 -2.53 16.75 -6.42
CA TYR A 50 -1.57 16.18 -7.34
C TYR A 50 -1.98 14.79 -7.83
N PHE A 51 -2.33 13.86 -6.93
CA PHE A 51 -2.75 12.51 -7.31
C PHE A 51 -3.99 12.52 -8.23
N LYS A 52 -4.98 13.37 -7.91
CA LYS A 52 -6.15 13.57 -8.77
C LYS A 52 -5.79 14.12 -10.15
N SER A 53 -4.86 15.08 -10.24
CA SER A 53 -4.40 15.64 -11.51
C SER A 53 -3.69 14.62 -12.41
N ARG A 54 -3.17 13.54 -11.83
CA ARG A 54 -2.55 12.43 -12.55
C ARG A 54 -3.55 11.37 -13.03
N HIS A 55 -4.86 11.60 -12.84
CA HIS A 55 -5.91 10.62 -13.12
C HIS A 55 -5.58 9.25 -12.51
N TRP A 56 -4.98 9.25 -11.31
CA TRP A 56 -4.78 8.00 -10.60
C TRP A 56 -6.15 7.45 -10.20
N ASP A 57 -6.52 6.36 -10.86
CA ASP A 57 -7.70 5.58 -10.55
C ASP A 57 -7.20 4.26 -9.94
N PRO A 58 -7.59 3.92 -8.70
CA PRO A 58 -7.24 2.62 -8.15
C PRO A 58 -7.81 1.55 -9.08
N PRO A 59 -6.99 0.61 -9.60
CA PRO A 59 -7.52 -0.47 -10.41
C PRO A 59 -8.55 -1.26 -9.62
N GLU A 60 -9.76 -1.40 -10.16
CA GLU A 60 -10.75 -2.31 -9.59
C GLU A 60 -10.27 -3.74 -9.82
N PHE A 61 -9.92 -4.42 -8.73
CA PHE A 61 -9.62 -5.83 -8.78
C PHE A 61 -10.85 -6.63 -8.40
N THR A 62 -11.31 -7.49 -9.31
CA THR A 62 -12.28 -8.52 -8.97
C THR A 62 -11.65 -9.53 -8.01
N SER A 63 -12.46 -10.18 -7.17
CA SER A 63 -11.97 -11.21 -6.24
C SER A 63 -11.17 -12.31 -6.95
N ALA A 64 -11.55 -12.65 -8.19
CA ALA A 64 -10.81 -13.60 -9.03
C ALA A 64 -9.41 -13.10 -9.41
N LYS A 65 -9.27 -11.80 -9.73
CA LYS A 65 -7.98 -11.21 -10.10
C LYS A 65 -7.05 -11.09 -8.89
N ILE A 66 -7.59 -10.83 -7.71
CA ILE A 66 -6.83 -10.83 -6.46
C ILE A 66 -6.27 -12.23 -6.18
N ALA A 67 -7.11 -13.27 -6.26
CA ALA A 67 -6.67 -14.66 -6.03
C ALA A 67 -5.58 -15.11 -7.03
N GLU A 68 -5.65 -14.66 -8.28
CA GLU A 68 -4.60 -14.91 -9.28
C GLU A 68 -3.27 -14.25 -8.89
N LEU A 69 -3.30 -12.98 -8.49
CA LEU A 69 -2.11 -12.23 -8.07
C LEU A 69 -1.48 -12.84 -6.81
N GLU A 70 -2.29 -13.25 -5.84
CA GLU A 70 -1.82 -13.92 -4.62
C GLU A 70 -1.12 -15.25 -4.95
N ARG A 71 -1.66 -16.04 -5.89
CA ARG A 71 -1.02 -17.28 -6.34
C ARG A 71 0.32 -17.02 -7.01
N VAL A 72 0.40 -16.02 -7.89
CA VAL A 72 1.66 -15.63 -8.55
C VAL A 72 2.69 -15.21 -7.52
N LEU A 73 2.32 -14.32 -6.60
CA LEU A 73 3.19 -13.86 -5.52
C LEU A 73 3.69 -15.03 -4.68
N THR A 74 2.80 -15.94 -4.27
CA THR A 74 3.17 -17.11 -3.47
C THR A 74 4.16 -18.02 -4.21
N SER A 75 3.92 -18.26 -5.50
CA SER A 75 4.82 -19.10 -6.33
C SER A 75 6.21 -18.50 -6.53
N MET A 76 6.38 -17.18 -6.39
CA MET A 76 7.69 -16.53 -6.46
C MET A 76 8.52 -16.71 -5.17
N PHE A 77 7.89 -17.16 -4.08
CA PHE A 77 8.53 -17.33 -2.77
C PHE A 77 8.66 -18.79 -2.33
N GLU A 78 8.14 -19.74 -3.10
CA GLU A 78 8.37 -21.17 -2.90
C GLU A 78 9.57 -21.62 -3.75
N TYR A 79 10.73 -21.74 -3.10
CA TYR A 79 11.92 -22.47 -3.57
C TYR A 79 12.09 -23.75 -2.77
#